data_AF-A0A7X5HUW0-F1
#
_entry.id   AF-A0A7X5HUW0-F1
#
_cell.length_a   1.000
_cell.length_b   1.000
_cell.length_c   1.000
_cell.angle_alpha   90.00
_cell.angle_beta   90.00
_cell.angle_gamma   90.00
#
_symmetry.space_group_name_H-M   'P 1'
#
loop_
_entity.id
_entity.type
_entity.pdbx_description
1 polymer ?
#
loop_
_entity_poly.entity_id
_entity_poly.type
_entity_poly.pdbx_seq_one_letter_code
_entity_poly.pdbx_strand_id
1 'polypeptide(L)'
;MKPFSQNKLLALSGMAVCLSLLSLLLFRGTTSLLSAGAIPVLLALFLYRHPVRSFLATATALLVATVFFFTTQSLFVLGYVLLGSLLRLFLYRFRAGNGIRGGFAAYVLAVSGVLYLAIRLTEWAFRVPLHQMMLTISNGRWQVYGLVILLEGLLVGLFHRVLLTSMAARLHPEQV
;
A
#
# COMPACT_ATOMS: atom_id res chain seq x y z
N MET A 1 18.05 1.61 21.11
CA MET A 1 18.58 0.52 20.26
C MET A 1 19.60 1.12 19.30
N LYS A 2 20.78 0.49 19.16
CA LYS A 2 21.87 0.98 18.30
C LYS A 2 21.36 1.21 16.86
N PRO A 3 21.73 2.31 16.20
CA PRO A 3 21.41 2.50 14.80
C PRO A 3 21.97 1.32 14.00
N PHE A 4 21.16 0.76 13.10
CA PHE A 4 21.66 -0.24 12.15
C PHE A 4 22.86 0.34 11.39
N SER A 5 23.86 -0.49 11.08
CA SER A 5 24.93 -0.07 10.17
C SER A 5 24.31 0.35 8.83
N GLN A 6 24.84 1.41 8.21
CA GLN A 6 24.30 1.96 6.95
C GLN A 6 24.11 0.86 5.88
N ASN A 7 25.02 -0.12 5.84
CA ASN A 7 24.94 -1.27 4.92
C ASN A 7 23.69 -2.14 5.13
N LYS A 8 23.27 -2.37 6.39
CA LYS A 8 22.05 -3.16 6.67
C LYS A 8 20.79 -2.41 6.25
N LEU A 9 20.77 -1.09 6.45
CA LEU A 9 19.66 -0.25 6.02
C LEU A 9 19.52 -0.25 4.49
N LEU A 10 20.63 -0.11 3.77
CA LEU A 10 20.65 -0.18 2.30
C LEU A 10 20.15 -1.54 1.80
N ALA A 11 20.58 -2.64 2.43
CA ALA A 11 20.11 -3.97 2.09
C ALA A 11 18.59 -4.13 2.30
N LEU A 12 18.05 -3.66 3.42
CA LEU A 12 16.61 -3.70 3.70
C LEU A 12 15.80 -2.84 2.73
N SER A 13 16.26 -1.63 2.42
CA SER A 13 15.64 -0.77 1.40
C SER A 13 15.67 -1.44 0.03
N GLY A 14 16.80 -2.03 -0.36
CA GLY A 14 16.93 -2.76 -1.62
C GLY A 14 15.99 -3.96 -1.71
N MET A 15 15.87 -4.74 -0.63
CA MET A 15 14.90 -5.83 -0.55
C MET A 15 13.45 -5.34 -0.67
N ALA A 16 13.10 -4.25 0.03
CA ALA A 16 11.76 -3.69 -0.03
C ALA A 16 11.40 -3.25 -1.46
N VAL A 17 12.33 -2.60 -2.18
CA VAL A 17 12.15 -2.23 -3.59
C VAL A 17 12.02 -3.48 -4.45
N CYS A 18 12.94 -4.44 -4.32
CA CYS A 18 12.94 -5.66 -5.14
C CYS A 18 11.64 -6.47 -4.98
N LEU A 19 11.19 -6.70 -3.74
CA LEU A 19 9.94 -7.39 -3.47
C LEU A 19 8.71 -6.61 -3.95
N SER A 20 8.76 -5.27 -3.87
CA SER A 20 7.68 -4.42 -4.40
C SER A 20 7.62 -4.51 -5.93
N LEU A 21 8.76 -4.49 -6.62
CA LEU A 21 8.84 -4.66 -8.07
C LEU A 21 8.40 -6.06 -8.49
N LEU A 22 8.80 -7.09 -7.75
CA LEU A 22 8.33 -8.46 -7.97
C LEU A 22 6.79 -8.54 -7.86
N SER A 23 6.21 -7.89 -6.84
CA SER A 23 4.77 -7.78 -6.68
C SER A 23 4.09 -7.13 -7.90
N LEU A 24 4.66 -6.04 -8.42
CA LEU A 24 4.14 -5.36 -9.63
C LEU A 24 4.23 -6.23 -10.88
N LEU A 25 5.31 -7.01 -11.00
CA LEU A 25 5.53 -7.89 -12.14
C LEU A 25 4.56 -9.09 -12.11
N LEU A 26 4.36 -9.69 -10.95
CA LEU A 26 3.49 -10.85 -10.76
C LEU A 26 2.00 -10.48 -10.78
N PHE A 27 1.63 -9.36 -10.15
CA PHE A 27 0.23 -8.98 -9.95
C PHE A 27 -0.15 -7.78 -10.83
N ARG A 28 -0.46 -8.08 -12.10
CA ARG A 28 -0.90 -7.11 -13.11
C ARG A 28 -2.37 -7.33 -13.49
N GLY A 29 -3.04 -6.26 -13.93
CA GLY A 29 -4.43 -6.30 -14.36
C GLY A 29 -5.40 -6.54 -13.19
N THR A 30 -6.27 -7.54 -13.30
CA THR A 30 -7.30 -7.87 -12.29
C THR A 30 -6.71 -8.34 -10.95
N THR A 31 -5.47 -8.81 -10.95
CA THR A 31 -4.76 -9.21 -9.71
C THR A 31 -4.07 -8.03 -9.01
N SER A 32 -4.15 -6.81 -9.55
CA SER A 32 -3.50 -5.61 -8.97
C SER A 32 -3.92 -5.31 -7.53
N LEU A 33 -5.06 -5.81 -7.08
CA LEU A 33 -5.50 -5.79 -5.68
C LEU A 33 -4.45 -6.42 -4.74
N LEU A 34 -3.78 -7.48 -5.17
CA LEU A 34 -2.72 -8.13 -4.37
C LEU A 34 -1.50 -7.23 -4.21
N SER A 35 -1.16 -6.44 -5.23
CA SER A 35 -0.12 -5.40 -5.12
C SER A 35 -0.52 -4.26 -4.19
N ALA A 36 -1.79 -3.85 -4.20
CA ALA A 36 -2.33 -2.88 -3.25
C ALA A 36 -2.27 -3.40 -1.81
N GLY A 37 -2.39 -4.72 -1.61
CA GLY A 37 -2.14 -5.39 -0.34
C GLY A 37 -0.65 -5.41 0.04
N ALA A 38 0.20 -5.94 -0.85
CA ALA A 38 1.58 -6.28 -0.53
C ALA A 38 2.50 -5.06 -0.40
N ILE A 39 2.48 -4.14 -1.37
CA ILE A 39 3.47 -3.06 -1.48
C ILE A 39 3.43 -2.10 -0.27
N PRO A 40 2.27 -1.58 0.16
CA PRO A 40 2.20 -0.75 1.36
C PRO A 40 2.74 -1.43 2.61
N VAL A 41 2.49 -2.74 2.75
CA VAL A 41 2.96 -3.55 3.88
C VAL A 41 4.46 -3.75 3.81
N LEU A 42 5.02 -4.08 2.65
CA LEU A 42 6.47 -4.21 2.47
C LEU A 42 7.19 -2.90 2.81
N LEU A 43 6.70 -1.77 2.30
CA LEU A 43 7.26 -0.46 2.63
C LEU A 43 7.15 -0.13 4.13
N ALA A 44 6.00 -0.41 4.74
CA ALA A 44 5.79 -0.15 6.16
C ALA A 44 6.64 -1.06 7.05
N LEU A 45 6.72 -2.36 6.78
CA LEU A 45 7.43 -3.33 7.62
C LEU A 45 8.94 -3.14 7.59
N PHE A 46 9.53 -3.05 6.39
CA PHE A 46 10.98 -2.95 6.24
C PHE A 46 11.52 -1.60 6.73
N LEU A 47 10.68 -0.56 6.81
CA LEU A 47 11.12 0.81 7.11
C LEU A 47 10.42 1.47 8.32
N TYR A 48 9.54 0.75 9.03
CA TYR A 48 8.80 1.27 10.18
C TYR A 48 9.71 1.83 11.28
N ARG A 49 10.83 1.14 11.57
CA ARG A 49 11.79 1.51 12.63
C ARG A 49 12.84 2.54 12.18
N HIS A 50 12.80 2.99 10.93
CA HIS A 50 13.84 3.81 10.32
C HIS A 50 13.41 5.26 10.12
N PRO A 51 14.33 6.23 10.05
CA PRO A 51 13.96 7.63 9.88
C PRO A 51 13.16 7.85 8.59
N VAL A 52 12.32 8.89 8.58
CA VAL A 52 11.47 9.25 7.43
C VAL A 52 12.30 9.43 6.15
N ARG A 53 13.55 9.91 6.26
CA ARG A 53 14.49 10.05 5.13
C ARG A 53 14.73 8.72 4.40
N SER A 54 14.90 7.61 5.12
CA SER A 54 15.12 6.29 4.51
C SER A 54 13.86 5.75 3.84
N PHE A 55 12.70 6.04 4.43
CA PHE A 55 11.42 5.74 3.80
C PHE A 55 11.25 6.52 2.48
N LEU A 56 11.50 7.83 2.50
CA LEU A 56 11.42 8.67 1.30
C LEU A 56 12.41 8.22 0.23
N ALA A 57 13.66 7.92 0.58
CA ALA A 57 14.65 7.42 -0.37
C ALA A 57 14.19 6.10 -1.03
N THR A 58 13.62 5.18 -0.25
CA THR A 58 13.10 3.90 -0.77
C THR A 58 11.86 4.11 -1.64
N ALA A 59 10.94 4.98 -1.23
CA ALA A 59 9.75 5.33 -2.00
C ALA A 59 10.12 6.00 -3.33
N THR A 60 11.09 6.91 -3.33
CA THR A 60 11.61 7.53 -4.54
C THR A 60 12.26 6.51 -5.46
N ALA A 61 13.11 5.62 -4.93
CA ALA A 61 13.72 4.55 -5.72
C ALA A 61 12.67 3.64 -6.37
N LEU A 62 11.63 3.25 -5.61
CA LEU A 62 10.53 2.44 -6.12
C LEU A 62 9.74 3.20 -7.20
N LEU A 63 9.43 4.48 -7.00
CA LEU A 63 8.70 5.29 -7.98
C LEU A 63 9.50 5.47 -9.26
N VAL A 64 10.79 5.79 -9.16
CA VAL A 64 11.70 5.90 -10.32
C VAL A 64 11.71 4.59 -11.10
N ALA A 65 11.99 3.47 -10.43
CA ALA A 65 11.98 2.16 -11.08
C ALA A 65 10.61 1.85 -11.73
N THR A 66 9.51 2.17 -11.06
CA THR A 66 8.17 1.94 -11.59
C THR A 66 7.89 2.80 -12.82
N VAL A 67 8.31 4.07 -12.86
CA VAL A 67 8.12 4.94 -14.03
C VAL A 67 8.84 4.38 -15.25
N PHE A 68 10.06 3.86 -15.07
CA PHE A 68 10.86 3.28 -16.16
C PHE A 68 10.33 1.93 -16.65
N PHE A 69 9.95 1.02 -15.74
CA PHE A 69 9.60 -0.36 -16.10
C PHE A 69 8.09 -0.64 -16.19
N PHE A 70 7.26 0.13 -15.48
CA PHE A 70 5.83 -0.12 -15.30
C PHE A 70 5.04 1.20 -15.36
N THR A 71 5.24 1.99 -16.42
CA THR A 71 4.78 3.38 -16.52
C THR A 71 3.29 3.56 -16.18
N THR A 72 2.41 2.68 -16.66
CA THR A 72 0.96 2.75 -16.37
C THR A 72 0.58 2.43 -14.93
N GLN A 73 1.44 1.73 -14.18
CA GLN A 73 1.23 1.38 -12.77
C GLN A 73 1.82 2.43 -11.82
N SER A 74 2.53 3.44 -12.33
CA SER A 74 3.20 4.47 -11.52
C SER A 74 2.24 5.23 -10.59
N LEU A 75 1.03 5.53 -11.05
CA LEU A 75 0.00 6.22 -10.26
C LEU A 75 -0.57 5.33 -9.15
N PHE A 76 -0.69 4.02 -9.39
CA PHE A 76 -1.03 3.06 -8.35
C PHE A 76 0.08 2.95 -7.31
N VAL A 77 1.34 2.88 -7.74
CA VAL A 77 2.49 2.84 -6.82
C VAL A 77 2.60 4.09 -5.98
N LEU A 78 2.30 5.27 -6.54
CA LEU A 78 2.19 6.51 -5.78
C LEU A 78 1.13 6.39 -4.67
N GLY A 79 -0.05 5.86 -5.01
CA GLY A 79 -1.09 5.52 -4.05
C GLY A 79 -0.60 4.53 -2.98
N TYR A 80 0.13 3.49 -3.37
CA TYR A 80 0.67 2.50 -2.44
C TYR A 80 1.72 3.07 -1.48
N VAL A 81 2.54 4.02 -1.93
CA VAL A 81 3.47 4.76 -1.06
C VAL A 81 2.71 5.61 -0.03
N LEU A 82 1.62 6.27 -0.44
CA LEU A 82 0.74 7.01 0.48
C LEU A 82 0.12 6.07 1.51
N LEU A 83 -0.41 4.92 1.07
CA LEU A 83 -0.96 3.90 1.96
C LEU A 83 0.10 3.31 2.91
N GLY A 84 1.33 3.08 2.43
CA GLY A 84 2.44 2.62 3.26
C GLY A 84 2.82 3.64 4.34
N SER A 85 2.74 4.94 4.02
CA SER A 85 2.94 6.03 4.97
C SER A 85 1.84 6.07 6.03
N LEU A 86 0.58 5.93 5.62
CA LEU A 86 -0.57 5.83 6.53
C LEU A 86 -0.48 4.60 7.43
N LEU A 87 -0.10 3.45 6.87
CA LEU A 87 0.06 2.19 7.60
C LEU A 87 1.18 2.29 8.64
N ARG A 88 2.29 2.95 8.29
CA ARG A 88 3.38 3.26 9.22
C ARG A 88 2.91 4.14 10.39
N LEU A 89 2.09 5.17 10.11
CA LEU A 89 1.52 6.03 11.15
C LEU A 89 0.53 5.25 12.04
N PHE A 90 -0.26 4.37 11.43
CA PHE A 90 -1.18 3.48 12.13
C PHE A 90 -0.43 2.53 13.08
N LEU A 91 0.68 1.94 12.64
CA LEU A 91 1.57 1.11 13.48
C LEU A 91 2.14 1.88 14.68
N TYR A 92 2.57 3.13 14.46
CA TYR A 92 3.07 3.96 15.54
C TYR A 92 2.00 4.26 16.60
N ARG A 93 0.78 4.56 16.15
CA ARG A 93 -0.37 4.82 17.05
C ARG A 93 -0.88 3.57 17.76
N PHE A 94 -0.90 2.43 17.07
CA PHE A 94 -1.30 1.14 17.64
C PHE A 94 -0.37 0.75 18.81
N ARG A 95 0.94 0.96 18.65
CA ARG A 95 1.93 0.74 19.70
C ARG A 95 1.76 1.67 20.91
N ALA A 96 1.24 2.87 20.71
CA ALA A 96 1.04 3.84 21.79
C ALA A 96 -0.18 3.55 22.67
N GLY A 97 -0.85 2.40 22.51
CA GLY A 97 -2.02 2.01 23.31
C GLY A 97 -3.31 2.78 22.98
N ASN A 98 -3.23 3.76 22.07
CA ASN A 98 -4.39 4.51 21.57
C ASN A 98 -5.13 3.66 20.52
N GLY A 99 -5.84 2.64 21.00
CA GLY A 99 -6.72 1.81 20.21
C GLY A 99 -7.75 2.68 19.49
N ILE A 100 -7.58 2.84 18.20
CA ILE A 100 -8.39 3.77 17.41
C ILE A 100 -9.78 3.15 17.21
N ARG A 101 -10.71 3.39 18.14
CA ARG A 101 -12.15 3.20 17.92
C ARG A 101 -12.53 4.08 16.71
N GLY A 102 -12.78 3.46 15.56
CA GLY A 102 -13.06 4.14 14.28
C GLY A 102 -11.89 4.24 13.29
N GLY A 103 -10.65 3.95 13.69
CA GLY A 103 -9.47 4.13 12.83
C GLY A 103 -9.40 3.14 11.68
N PHE A 104 -9.92 1.93 11.89
CA PHE A 104 -9.97 0.92 10.84
C PHE A 104 -10.97 1.30 9.72
N ALA A 105 -12.14 1.81 10.09
CA ALA A 105 -13.12 2.30 9.10
C ALA A 105 -12.55 3.47 8.30
N ALA A 106 -11.92 4.44 8.99
CA ALA A 106 -11.23 5.55 8.31
C ALA A 106 -10.10 5.06 7.40
N TYR A 107 -9.36 4.02 7.80
CA TYR A 107 -8.32 3.41 6.97
C TYR A 107 -8.91 2.74 5.72
N VAL A 108 -9.98 1.95 5.85
CA VAL A 108 -10.68 1.33 4.72
C VAL A 108 -11.19 2.39 3.74
N LEU A 109 -11.73 3.50 4.24
CA LEU A 109 -12.15 4.63 3.40
C LEU A 109 -10.95 5.28 2.69
N ALA A 110 -9.81 5.45 3.37
CA ALA A 110 -8.59 5.95 2.75
C ALA A 110 -8.07 5.02 1.66
N VAL A 111 -8.06 3.70 1.88
CA VAL A 111 -7.69 2.69 0.88
C VAL A 111 -8.62 2.78 -0.33
N SER A 112 -9.92 2.78 -0.10
CA SER A 112 -10.94 2.90 -1.15
C SER A 112 -10.75 4.18 -1.96
N GLY A 113 -10.51 5.31 -1.29
CA GLY A 113 -10.25 6.59 -1.93
C GLY A 113 -8.98 6.60 -2.78
N VAL A 114 -7.90 6.00 -2.28
CA VAL A 114 -6.64 5.86 -3.02
C VAL A 114 -6.82 4.97 -4.26
N LEU A 115 -7.52 3.84 -4.14
CA LEU A 115 -7.81 2.96 -5.28
C LEU A 115 -8.63 3.69 -6.35
N TYR A 116 -9.73 4.35 -5.95
CA TYR A 116 -10.56 5.13 -6.87
C TYR A 116 -9.76 6.24 -7.56
N LEU A 117 -8.97 6.99 -6.79
CA LEU A 117 -8.16 8.09 -7.33
C LEU A 117 -7.10 7.57 -8.30
N ALA A 118 -6.42 6.46 -7.98
CA ALA A 118 -5.45 5.84 -8.87
C ALA A 118 -6.10 5.38 -10.18
N ILE A 119 -7.29 4.77 -10.13
CA ILE A 119 -8.05 4.38 -11.34
C ILE A 119 -8.35 5.61 -12.20
N ARG A 120 -8.92 6.68 -11.61
CA ARG A 120 -9.29 7.89 -12.33
C ARG A 120 -8.10 8.64 -12.90
N LEU A 121 -7.02 8.78 -12.12
CA LEU A 121 -5.80 9.44 -12.58
C LEU A 121 -5.14 8.63 -13.71
N THR A 122 -5.16 7.30 -13.63
CA THR A 122 -4.58 6.44 -14.68
C THR A 122 -5.37 6.56 -15.98
N GLU A 123 -6.71 6.61 -15.91
CA GLU A 123 -7.53 6.89 -17.08
C GLU A 123 -7.25 8.26 -17.68
N TRP A 124 -7.10 9.30 -16.85
CA TRP A 124 -6.82 10.64 -17.33
C TRP A 124 -5.42 10.78 -17.95
N ALA A 125 -4.39 10.25 -17.28
CA ALA A 125 -2.99 10.42 -17.69
C ALA A 125 -2.59 9.50 -18.86
N PHE A 126 -3.03 8.24 -18.83
CA PHE A 126 -2.60 7.23 -19.81
C PHE A 126 -3.69 6.84 -20.80
N ARG A 127 -4.89 7.43 -20.71
CA ARG A 127 -6.06 7.11 -21.56
C ARG A 127 -6.44 5.62 -21.55
N VAL A 128 -6.09 4.91 -20.47
CA VAL A 128 -6.50 3.52 -20.25
C VAL A 128 -7.88 3.57 -19.59
N PRO A 129 -8.95 3.04 -20.22
CA PRO A 129 -10.34 3.25 -19.77
C PRO A 129 -10.71 2.37 -18.56
N LEU A 130 -9.91 2.40 -17.49
CA LEU A 130 -10.10 1.58 -16.29
C LEU A 130 -11.40 1.93 -15.55
N HIS A 131 -11.72 3.22 -15.42
CA HIS A 131 -12.95 3.63 -14.77
C HIS A 131 -14.17 3.23 -15.63
N GLN A 132 -14.08 3.39 -16.95
CA GLN A 132 -15.15 2.93 -17.85
C GLN A 132 -15.32 1.42 -17.80
N MET A 133 -14.23 0.63 -17.82
CA MET A 133 -14.27 -0.83 -17.68
C MET A 133 -15.00 -1.25 -16.40
N MET A 134 -14.68 -0.64 -15.26
CA MET A 134 -15.35 -0.93 -13.99
C MET A 134 -16.83 -0.54 -14.00
N LEU A 135 -17.17 0.57 -14.65
CA LEU A 135 -18.56 1.01 -14.80
C LEU A 135 -19.36 0.04 -15.69
N THR A 136 -18.75 -0.47 -16.76
CA THR A 136 -19.35 -1.50 -17.63
C THR A 136 -19.58 -2.81 -16.88
N ILE A 137 -18.60 -3.28 -16.10
CA ILE A 137 -18.76 -4.47 -15.22
C ILE A 137 -19.89 -4.26 -14.20
N SER A 138 -20.08 -3.01 -13.76
CA SER A 138 -21.15 -2.62 -12.83
C SER A 138 -22.51 -2.37 -13.51
N ASN A 139 -22.68 -2.76 -14.78
CA ASN A 139 -23.89 -2.52 -15.58
C ASN A 139 -24.32 -1.02 -15.62
N GLY A 140 -23.35 -0.10 -15.63
CA GLY A 140 -23.61 1.34 -15.63
C GLY A 140 -24.09 1.91 -14.29
N ARG A 141 -24.20 1.08 -13.23
CA ARG A 141 -24.71 1.50 -11.93
C ARG A 141 -23.60 2.02 -11.03
N TRP A 142 -23.59 3.32 -10.78
CA TRP A 142 -22.61 3.99 -9.92
C TRP A 142 -22.59 3.47 -8.48
N GLN A 143 -23.74 3.06 -7.93
CA GLN A 143 -23.82 2.51 -6.58
C GLN A 143 -23.10 1.17 -6.47
N VAL A 144 -23.21 0.33 -7.51
CA VAL A 144 -22.54 -0.98 -7.56
C VAL A 144 -21.03 -0.78 -7.70
N TYR A 145 -20.60 0.13 -8.57
CA TYR A 145 -19.18 0.47 -8.71
C TYR A 145 -18.57 0.99 -7.40
N GLY A 146 -19.25 1.91 -6.72
CA GLY A 146 -18.83 2.41 -5.40
C GLY A 146 -18.74 1.29 -4.35
N LEU A 147 -19.70 0.37 -4.35
CA LEU A 147 -19.70 -0.80 -3.46
C LEU A 147 -18.51 -1.73 -3.76
N VAL A 148 -18.20 -1.99 -5.04
CA VAL A 148 -17.05 -2.81 -5.44
C VAL A 148 -15.75 -2.21 -4.91
N ILE A 149 -15.52 -0.91 -5.13
CA ILE A 149 -14.31 -0.23 -4.60
C ILE A 149 -14.25 -0.31 -3.07
N LEU A 150 -15.38 -0.15 -2.40
CA LEU A 150 -15.43 -0.22 -0.94
C LEU A 150 -15.13 -1.64 -0.43
N LEU A 151 -15.62 -2.68 -1.12
CA LEU A 151 -15.29 -4.07 -0.82
C LEU A 151 -13.82 -4.37 -1.08
N GLU A 152 -13.25 -3.89 -2.18
CA GLU A 152 -11.82 -3.99 -2.46
C GLU A 152 -10.98 -3.30 -1.37
N GLY A 153 -11.36 -2.08 -0.98
CA GLY A 153 -10.71 -1.36 0.10
C GLY A 153 -10.85 -2.06 1.44
N LEU A 154 -11.98 -2.71 1.71
CA LEU A 154 -12.19 -3.53 2.90
C LEU A 154 -11.28 -4.77 2.89
N LEU A 155 -11.19 -5.48 1.75
CA LEU A 155 -10.32 -6.65 1.60
C LEU A 155 -8.85 -6.29 1.80
N VAL A 156 -8.39 -5.22 1.15
CA VAL A 156 -7.01 -4.72 1.30
C VAL A 156 -6.75 -4.25 2.74
N GLY A 157 -7.70 -3.52 3.33
CA GLY A 157 -7.59 -3.07 4.72
C GLY A 157 -7.53 -4.23 5.73
N LEU A 158 -8.36 -5.26 5.55
CA LEU A 158 -8.33 -6.49 6.35
C LEU A 158 -7.00 -7.22 6.18
N PHE A 159 -6.52 -7.35 4.94
CA PHE A 159 -5.22 -7.97 4.65
C PHE A 159 -4.08 -7.24 5.35
N HIS A 160 -4.05 -5.90 5.27
CA HIS A 160 -3.08 -5.09 6.00
C HIS A 160 -3.18 -5.31 7.50
N ARG A 161 -4.38 -5.31 8.07
CA ARG A 161 -4.59 -5.54 9.51
C ARG A 161 -4.08 -6.91 9.94
N VAL A 162 -4.42 -7.98 9.22
CA VAL A 162 -4.00 -9.35 9.53
C VAL A 162 -2.48 -9.48 9.48
N LEU A 163 -1.84 -8.89 8.47
CA LEU A 163 -0.38 -8.88 8.38
C LEU A 163 0.26 -8.09 9.52
N LEU A 164 -0.29 -6.92 9.85
CA LEU A 164 0.22 -6.12 10.95
C LEU A 164 0.08 -6.85 12.29
N THR A 165 -1.05 -7.48 12.59
CA THR A 165 -1.24 -8.22 13.86
C THR A 165 -0.34 -9.45 13.93
N SER A 166 -0.23 -10.20 12.84
CA SER A 166 0.63 -11.39 12.77
C SER A 166 2.12 -11.04 12.95
N MET A 167 2.55 -9.89 12.44
CA MET A 167 3.92 -9.42 12.58
C MET A 167 4.17 -8.74 13.93
N ALA A 168 3.21 -7.99 14.47
CA ALA A 168 3.30 -7.41 15.81
C ALA A 168 3.49 -8.50 16.87
N ALA A 169 2.73 -9.60 16.78
CA ALA A 169 2.85 -10.76 17.67
C ALA A 169 4.24 -11.44 17.60
N ARG A 170 4.92 -11.39 16.45
CA ARG A 170 6.26 -11.99 16.25
C ARG A 170 7.41 -11.04 16.60
N LEU A 171 7.21 -9.73 16.49
CA LEU A 171 8.22 -8.72 16.77
C LEU A 171 8.33 -8.37 18.26
N HIS A 172 7.33 -8.75 19.08
CA HIS A 172 7.29 -8.54 20.53
C HIS A 172 6.55 -9.70 21.25
N PRO A 173 7.25 -10.80 21.59
CA PRO A 173 6.67 -11.89 22.38
C PRO A 173 6.38 -11.53 23.86
N GLU A 174 6.83 -10.36 24.35
CA GLU A 174 6.67 -9.95 25.75
C GLU A 174 5.37 -9.16 26.07
N GLN A 175 4.42 -9.08 25.13
CA GLN A 175 3.15 -8.37 25.34
C GLN A 175 1.90 -9.21 25.02
N VAL A 176 2.03 -10.55 25.05
CA VAL A 176 0.89 -11.47 25.21
C VAL A 176 0.93 -12.01 26.63
#